data_AF-A0AAC8WKK0-F1
#
_entry.id   AF-A0AAC8WKK0-F1
#
_cell.length_a   1.000
_cell.length_b   1.000
_cell.length_c   1.000
_cell.angle_alpha   90.00
_cell.angle_beta   90.00
_cell.angle_gamma   90.00
#
_symmetry.space_group_name_H-M   'P 1'
#
loop_
_entity.id
_entity.type
_entity.pdbx_description
1 polymer ?
#
loop_
_entity_poly.entity_id
_entity_poly.type
_entity_poly.pdbx_seq_one_letter_code
_entity_poly.pdbx_strand_id
1 'polypeptide(L)'
;MKAKEFAEMCYAEKEIQLKEYMNGKESLVAKLKGDLTLSTEQEKILYKLVDTVLTDTYLTLLYALDGTASLGNGRQENFKLYGEDGELVFDSGELEMATYEAFYENKK
;
A
#
# COMPACT_ATOMS: atom_id res chain seq x y z
N MET A 1 -8.88 -15.05 -7.88
CA MET A 1 -8.39 -13.66 -7.80
C MET A 1 -7.39 -13.40 -8.92
N LYS A 2 -7.35 -12.17 -9.47
CA LYS A 2 -6.37 -11.77 -10.51
C LYS A 2 -5.61 -10.50 -10.12
N ALA A 3 -4.50 -10.19 -10.82
CA ALA A 3 -3.61 -9.05 -10.56
C ALA A 3 -4.35 -7.75 -10.19
N LYS A 4 -5.33 -7.36 -11.01
CA LYS A 4 -6.16 -6.17 -10.82
C LYS A 4 -6.92 -6.18 -9.49
N GLU A 5 -7.67 -7.25 -9.23
CA GLU A 5 -8.46 -7.38 -8.00
C GLU A 5 -7.55 -7.37 -6.76
N PHE A 6 -6.39 -8.05 -6.83
CA PHE A 6 -5.41 -8.04 -5.75
C PHE A 6 -4.85 -6.63 -5.48
N ALA A 7 -4.45 -5.90 -6.52
CA ALA A 7 -3.96 -4.53 -6.39
C ALA A 7 -5.04 -3.57 -5.83
N GLU A 8 -6.29 -3.69 -6.28
CA GLU A 8 -7.42 -2.91 -5.77
C GLU A 8 -7.70 -3.20 -4.29
N MET A 9 -7.61 -4.46 -3.86
CA MET A 9 -7.72 -4.84 -2.44
C MET A 9 -6.58 -4.27 -1.60
N CYS A 10 -5.35 -4.29 -2.12
CA CYS A 10 -4.20 -3.67 -1.44
C CYS A 10 -4.34 -2.15 -1.31
N TYR A 11 -4.86 -1.48 -2.35
CA TYR A 11 -5.17 -0.06 -2.28
C TYR A 11 -6.26 0.23 -1.24
N ALA A 12 -7.34 -0.57 -1.21
CA ALA A 12 -8.41 -0.43 -0.24
C ALA A 12 -7.90 -0.62 1.21
N GLU A 13 -7.05 -1.61 1.46
CA GLU A 13 -6.41 -1.84 2.75
C GLU A 13 -5.54 -0.65 3.16
N LYS A 14 -4.76 -0.09 2.22
CA LYS A 14 -3.96 1.12 2.46
C LYS A 14 -4.83 2.32 2.86
N GLU A 15 -5.98 2.52 2.23
CA GLU A 15 -6.92 3.59 2.58
C GLU A 15 -7.59 3.35 3.95
N ILE A 16 -7.93 2.11 4.27
CA ILE A 16 -8.44 1.71 5.60
C ILE A 16 -7.41 2.04 6.68
N GLN A 17 -6.14 1.67 6.48
CA GLN A 17 -5.06 1.97 7.41
C GLN A 17 -4.84 3.47 7.58
N LEU A 18 -4.78 4.23 6.48
CA LEU A 18 -4.65 5.70 6.54
C LEU A 18 -5.79 6.32 7.35
N LYS A 19 -7.03 5.87 7.11
CA LYS A 19 -8.21 6.36 7.85
C LYS A 19 -8.12 6.02 9.33
N GLU A 20 -7.70 4.81 9.70
CA GLU A 20 -7.53 4.42 11.10
C GLU A 20 -6.42 5.22 11.79
N TYR A 21 -5.31 5.49 11.11
CA TYR A 21 -4.21 6.27 11.69
C TYR A 21 -4.57 7.74 11.90
N MET A 22 -5.34 8.31 10.97
CA MET A 22 -5.65 9.74 11.01
C MET A 22 -6.91 10.07 11.82
N ASN A 23 -7.90 9.18 11.80
CA ASN A 23 -9.25 9.42 12.35
C ASN A 23 -9.69 8.38 13.40
N GLY A 24 -8.95 7.27 13.54
CA GLY A 24 -9.25 6.21 14.49
C GLY A 24 -8.86 6.58 15.93
N LYS A 25 -9.09 5.64 16.85
CA LYS A 25 -8.76 5.78 18.28
C LYS A 25 -8.06 4.57 18.86
N GLU A 26 -8.04 3.45 18.15
CA GLU A 26 -7.60 2.18 18.70
C GLU A 26 -6.14 1.91 18.40
N SER A 27 -5.70 2.24 17.17
CA SER A 27 -4.32 2.04 16.76
C SER A 27 -3.32 2.85 17.60
N LEU A 28 -2.13 2.28 17.80
CA LEU A 28 -1.02 2.98 18.47
C LEU A 28 -0.62 4.25 17.72
N VAL A 29 -0.69 4.23 16.38
CA VAL A 29 -0.41 5.40 15.54
C VAL A 29 -1.38 6.54 15.85
N ALA A 30 -2.69 6.25 15.96
CA ALA A 30 -3.70 7.26 16.32
C ALA A 30 -3.44 7.86 17.71
N LYS A 31 -3.01 7.04 18.68
CA LYS A 31 -2.64 7.51 20.03
C LYS A 31 -1.42 8.44 19.98
N LEU A 32 -0.35 8.03 19.30
CA LEU A 32 0.86 8.84 19.13
C LEU A 32 0.60 10.14 18.37
N LYS A 33 -0.27 10.12 17.34
CA LYS A 33 -0.74 11.35 16.67
C LYS A 33 -1.39 12.31 17.67
N GLY A 34 -2.22 11.79 18.58
CA GLY A 34 -2.86 12.57 19.64
C GLY A 34 -1.84 13.27 20.55
N ASP A 35 -0.77 12.57 20.91
CA ASP A 35 0.30 13.10 21.78
C ASP A 35 1.10 14.26 21.13
N LEU A 36 1.07 14.38 19.80
CA LEU A 36 1.76 15.47 19.09
C LEU A 36 1.07 16.83 19.22
N THR A 37 -0.19 16.89 19.65
CA THR A 37 -0.96 18.15 19.84
C THR A 37 -0.91 19.11 18.64
N LEU A 38 -1.04 18.56 17.42
CA LEU A 38 -0.85 19.30 16.18
C LEU A 38 -1.96 20.32 15.92
N SER A 39 -1.60 21.45 15.30
CA SER A 39 -2.56 22.37 14.69
C SER A 39 -3.21 21.76 13.43
N THR A 40 -4.35 22.30 12.99
CA THR A 40 -5.04 21.81 11.79
C THR A 40 -4.16 21.80 10.54
N GLU A 41 -3.27 22.79 10.35
CA GLU A 41 -2.35 22.80 9.21
C GLU A 41 -1.27 21.73 9.33
N GLN A 42 -0.75 21.48 10.54
CA GLN A 42 0.19 20.39 10.77
C GLN A 42 -0.48 19.01 10.61
N GLU A 43 -1.74 18.85 10.97
CA GLU A 43 -2.49 17.61 10.72
C GLU A 43 -2.65 17.33 9.23
N LYS A 44 -2.86 18.35 8.39
CA LYS A 44 -2.88 18.18 6.93
C LYS A 44 -1.51 17.76 6.37
N ILE A 45 -0.42 18.29 6.91
CA ILE A 45 0.93 17.89 6.53
C ILE A 45 1.19 16.44 6.95
N LEU A 46 0.82 16.08 8.19
CA LEU A 46 0.94 14.70 8.68
C LEU A 46 0.10 13.74 7.82
N TYR A 47 -1.12 14.11 7.46
CA TYR A 47 -1.95 13.31 6.56
C TYR A 47 -1.22 12.99 5.26
N LYS A 48 -0.68 14.01 4.58
CA LYS A 48 0.06 13.84 3.34
C LYS A 48 1.31 12.98 3.53
N LEU A 49 2.06 13.20 4.62
CA LEU A 49 3.24 12.40 4.94
C LEU A 49 2.89 10.92 5.11
N VAL A 50 1.87 10.60 5.92
CA VAL A 50 1.45 9.22 6.17
C VAL A 50 0.88 8.59 4.90
N ASP A 51 0.08 9.33 4.13
CA ASP A 51 -0.45 8.90 2.82
C ASP A 51 0.69 8.52 1.86
N THR A 52 1.72 9.36 1.76
CA THR A 52 2.91 9.10 0.94
C THR A 52 3.69 7.89 1.45
N VAL A 53 3.98 7.81 2.75
CA VAL A 53 4.73 6.67 3.33
C VAL A 53 4.00 5.35 3.08
N LEU A 54 2.68 5.31 3.29
CA LEU A 54 1.89 4.11 3.01
C LEU A 54 1.88 3.80 1.51
N THR A 55 1.69 4.80 0.65
CA THR A 55 1.74 4.60 -0.81
C THR A 55 3.08 4.00 -1.23
N ASP A 56 4.21 4.59 -0.84
CA ASP A 56 5.55 4.11 -1.19
C ASP A 56 5.83 2.71 -0.65
N THR A 57 5.35 2.41 0.57
CA THR A 57 5.49 1.10 1.20
C THR A 57 4.75 0.02 0.41
N TYR A 58 3.47 0.26 0.07
CA TYR A 58 2.68 -0.69 -0.69
C TYR A 58 3.25 -0.89 -2.10
N LEU A 59 3.63 0.18 -2.79
CA LEU A 59 4.24 0.08 -4.13
C LEU A 59 5.53 -0.75 -4.10
N THR A 60 6.42 -0.47 -3.15
CA THR A 60 7.68 -1.23 -3.02
C THR A 60 7.42 -2.71 -2.81
N LEU A 61 6.46 -3.06 -1.94
CA LEU A 61 6.11 -4.46 -1.66
C LEU A 61 5.47 -5.13 -2.88
N LEU A 62 4.52 -4.48 -3.54
CA LEU A 62 3.82 -5.05 -4.70
C LEU A 62 4.76 -5.22 -5.90
N TYR A 63 5.64 -4.26 -6.17
CA TYR A 63 6.64 -4.38 -7.23
C TYR A 63 7.69 -5.42 -6.90
N ALA A 64 8.08 -5.56 -5.63
CA ALA A 64 8.96 -6.64 -5.23
C ALA A 64 8.32 -8.02 -5.43
N LEU A 65 7.02 -8.16 -5.15
CA LEU A 65 6.27 -9.41 -5.41
C LEU A 65 6.17 -9.71 -6.92
N ASP A 66 5.97 -8.68 -7.74
CA ASP A 66 5.94 -8.82 -9.20
C ASP A 66 7.33 -9.15 -9.81
N GLY A 67 8.38 -8.91 -9.02
CA GLY A 67 9.77 -9.10 -9.40
C GLY A 67 10.37 -7.93 -10.18
N THR A 68 9.74 -6.75 -10.10
CA THR A 68 10.17 -5.51 -10.77
C THR A 68 10.93 -4.56 -9.83
N ALA A 69 10.96 -4.87 -8.53
CA ALA A 69 11.81 -4.20 -7.53
C ALA A 69 12.53 -5.20 -6.61
N SER A 70 13.61 -4.76 -5.96
CA SER A 70 14.27 -5.53 -4.90
C SER A 70 13.55 -5.36 -3.57
N LEU A 71 13.37 -6.45 -2.80
CA LEU A 71 12.86 -6.37 -1.44
C LEU A 71 14.00 -6.08 -0.45
N GLY A 72 14.02 -4.87 0.11
CA GLY A 72 15.10 -4.41 0.97
C GLY A 72 16.45 -4.37 0.25
N ASN A 73 17.51 -4.84 0.91
CA ASN A 73 18.85 -4.97 0.30
C ASN A 73 19.07 -6.37 -0.33
N GLY A 74 17.98 -7.10 -0.58
CA GLY A 74 18.03 -8.42 -1.20
C GLY A 74 18.24 -8.35 -2.72
N ARG A 75 18.39 -9.53 -3.33
CA ARG A 75 18.36 -9.67 -4.78
C ARG A 75 16.91 -9.56 -5.27
N GLN A 76 16.71 -8.88 -6.40
CA GLN A 76 15.46 -8.87 -7.14
C GLN A 76 15.17 -10.27 -7.69
N GLU A 77 13.98 -10.80 -7.39
CA GLU A 77 13.54 -12.14 -7.76
C GLU A 77 12.07 -12.08 -8.19
N ASN A 78 11.66 -12.96 -9.10
CA ASN A 78 10.26 -13.10 -9.47
C ASN A 78 9.54 -14.01 -8.47
N PHE A 79 8.55 -13.47 -7.76
CA PHE A 79 7.68 -14.27 -6.89
C PHE A 79 6.43 -14.71 -7.66
N LYS A 80 5.84 -15.81 -7.19
CA LYS A 80 4.53 -16.27 -7.66
C LYS A 80 3.59 -16.29 -6.47
N LEU A 81 2.43 -15.66 -6.64
CA LEU A 81 1.36 -15.69 -5.66
C LEU A 81 0.23 -16.61 -6.16
N TYR A 82 -0.13 -17.57 -5.34
CA TYR A 82 -1.25 -18.47 -5.58
C TYR A 82 -2.34 -18.18 -4.56
N GLY A 83 -3.60 -18.17 -5.00
CA GLY A 83 -4.75 -18.08 -4.12
C GLY A 83 -4.95 -19.38 -3.32
N GLU A 84 -5.87 -19.35 -2.35
CA GLU A 84 -6.26 -20.56 -1.60
C GLU A 84 -6.88 -21.65 -2.50
N ASP A 85 -7.45 -21.26 -3.63
CA ASP A 85 -7.96 -22.15 -4.68
C ASP A 85 -6.85 -22.83 -5.50
N GLY A 86 -5.58 -22.46 -5.28
CA GLY A 86 -4.43 -22.97 -6.02
C GLY A 86 -4.21 -22.28 -7.37
N GLU A 87 -5.03 -21.28 -7.72
CA GLU A 87 -4.91 -20.55 -8.97
C GLU A 87 -3.85 -19.46 -8.88
N LEU A 88 -3.09 -19.26 -9.96
CA LEU A 88 -2.12 -18.19 -10.07
C LEU A 88 -2.85 -16.83 -10.11
N VAL A 89 -2.44 -15.93 -9.22
CA VAL A 89 -3.03 -14.58 -9.11
C VAL A 89 -2.53 -13.69 -10.25
N PHE A 90 -1.24 -13.72 -10.54
CA PHE A 90 -0.61 -12.92 -11.59
C PHE A 90 0.66 -13.59 -12.13
N ASP A 91 0.98 -13.32 -13.40
CA ASP A 91 2.31 -13.50 -13.96
C ASP A 91 3.17 -12.26 -13.75
N SER A 92 4.50 -12.40 -13.85
CA SER A 92 5.44 -11.29 -13.66
C SER A 92 5.19 -10.18 -14.68
N GLY A 93 5.10 -8.94 -14.20
CA GLY A 93 4.78 -7.73 -14.96
C GLY A 93 3.30 -7.32 -14.86
N GLU A 94 2.39 -8.26 -14.57
CA GLU A 94 0.96 -7.95 -14.50
C GLU A 94 0.62 -7.19 -13.21
N LEU A 95 1.29 -7.49 -12.10
CA LEU A 95 1.01 -6.84 -10.82
C LEU A 95 1.55 -5.40 -10.78
N GLU A 96 2.72 -5.12 -11.39
CA GLU A 96 3.24 -3.74 -11.48
C GLU A 96 2.21 -2.83 -12.18
N MET A 97 1.72 -3.25 -13.35
CA MET A 97 0.74 -2.47 -14.12
C MET A 97 -0.58 -2.27 -13.36
N ALA A 98 -1.13 -3.34 -12.80
CA ALA A 98 -2.35 -3.27 -11.99
C ALA A 98 -2.19 -2.36 -10.76
N THR A 99 -1.02 -2.39 -10.13
CA THR A 99 -0.68 -1.54 -8.98
C THR A 99 -0.62 -0.07 -9.39
N TYR A 100 0.01 0.24 -10.53
CA TYR A 100 0.05 1.61 -11.06
C TYR A 100 -1.36 2.17 -11.32
N GLU A 101 -2.22 1.39 -11.99
CA GLU A 101 -3.62 1.76 -12.24
C GLU A 101 -4.37 2.03 -10.92
N ALA A 102 -4.25 1.12 -9.95
CA ALA A 102 -4.95 1.23 -8.68
C ALA A 102 -4.51 2.43 -7.83
N PHE A 103 -3.20 2.71 -7.74
CA PHE A 103 -2.64 3.71 -6.82
C PHE A 103 -2.54 5.12 -7.42
N TYR A 104 -2.45 5.25 -8.75
CA TYR A 104 -2.20 6.54 -9.41
C TYR A 104 -3.29 6.96 -10.38
N GLU A 105 -3.84 6.06 -11.20
CA GLU A 105 -4.86 6.46 -12.19
C GLU A 105 -6.21 6.75 -11.54
N ASN A 106 -6.56 6.01 -10.48
CA ASN A 106 -7.78 6.25 -9.70
C ASN A 106 -7.73 7.49 -8.79
N LYS A 107 -6.60 8.22 -8.74
CA LYS A 107 -6.45 9.50 -8.01
C LYS A 107 -6.74 10.75 -8.86
N LYS A 108 -7.23 10.58 -10.10
CA LYS A 108 -7.67 11.69 -10.96
C LYS A 108 -9.12 12.11 -10.71
#